data_AF-A0A961CHE0-F1
#
_entry.id   AF-A0A961CHE0-F1
#
_cell.length_a   1.000
_cell.length_b   1.000
_cell.length_c   1.000
_cell.angle_alpha   90.00
_cell.angle_beta   90.00
_cell.angle_gamma   90.00
#
_symmetry.space_group_name_H-M   'P 1'
#
loop_
_entity.id
_entity.type
_entity.pdbx_description
1 polymer ?
#
loop_
_entity_poly.entity_id
_entity_poly.type
_entity_poly.pdbx_seq_one_letter_code
_entity_poly.pdbx_strand_id
1 'polypeptide(L)'
;LVFVGALWLVRSQSAVEDRTYMRGMIPHHSIAVLTSANAEIRDARVRKLADGIIASQCREISEMQWLIDDIDANGRATTPADAAARPVPEFDDRC
;
A
#
# COMPACT_ATOMS: atom_id res chain seq x y z
N LEU A 1 18.89 16.62 -26.01
CA LEU A 1 18.05 17.12 -24.90
C LEU A 1 16.61 16.57 -24.93
N VAL A 2 15.95 16.50 -26.08
CA VAL A 2 14.56 15.97 -26.20
C VAL A 2 14.40 14.54 -25.67
N PHE A 3 15.36 13.65 -25.93
CA PHE A 3 15.29 12.24 -25.50
C PHE A 3 15.33 12.04 -23.98
N VAL A 4 16.17 12.80 -23.26
CA VAL A 4 16.27 12.74 -21.78
C VAL A 4 15.00 13.30 -21.13
N GLY A 5 14.46 14.40 -21.67
CA GLY A 5 13.18 14.96 -21.21
C GLY A 5 12.00 14.01 -21.43
N ALA A 6 11.92 13.37 -22.60
CA ALA A 6 10.88 12.39 -22.90
C ALA A 6 10.95 11.15 -22.00
N LEU A 7 12.15 10.63 -21.73
CA LEU A 7 12.34 9.52 -20.78
C LEU A 7 11.94 9.90 -19.35
N TRP A 8 12.24 11.13 -18.92
CA TRP A 8 11.82 11.61 -17.60
C TRP A 8 10.29 11.68 -17.48
N LEU A 9 9.59 12.18 -18.49
CA LEU A 9 8.13 12.25 -18.52
C LEU A 9 7.46 10.87 -18.53
N VAL A 10 7.96 9.91 -19.32
CA VAL A 10 7.41 8.55 -19.34
C VAL A 10 7.68 7.82 -18.01
N ARG A 11 8.86 8.01 -17.42
CA ARG A 11 9.18 7.47 -16.10
C ARG A 11 8.41 8.15 -14.97
N SER A 12 8.03 9.42 -15.10
CA SER A 12 7.20 10.11 -14.12
C SER A 12 5.74 9.65 -14.17
N GLN A 13 5.19 9.36 -15.35
CA GLN A 13 3.81 8.88 -15.47
C GLN A 13 3.58 7.59 -14.70
N SER A 14 4.44 6.60 -14.90
CA SER A 14 4.25 5.32 -14.22
C SER A 14 4.55 5.39 -12.71
N ALA A 15 5.39 6.35 -12.24
CA ALA A 15 5.52 6.62 -10.80
C ALA A 15 4.28 7.28 -10.20
N VAL A 16 3.62 8.12 -10.99
CA VAL A 16 2.32 8.70 -10.62
C VAL A 16 1.24 7.61 -10.58
N GLU A 17 1.24 6.65 -11.50
CA GLU A 17 0.29 5.53 -11.52
C GLU A 17 0.40 4.66 -10.25
N ASP A 18 1.60 4.22 -9.89
CA ASP A 18 1.83 3.38 -8.69
C ASP A 18 1.34 4.07 -7.40
N ARG A 19 1.66 5.37 -7.23
CA ARG A 19 1.19 6.15 -6.08
C ARG A 19 -0.31 6.41 -6.12
N THR A 20 -0.88 6.63 -7.30
CA THR A 20 -2.33 6.85 -7.46
C THR A 20 -3.10 5.59 -7.08
N TYR A 21 -2.59 4.42 -7.47
CA TYR A 21 -3.12 3.14 -7.04
C TYR A 21 -3.14 3.03 -5.51
N MET A 22 -2.00 3.22 -4.85
CA MET A 22 -1.91 3.09 -3.39
C MET A 22 -2.76 4.14 -2.65
N ARG A 23 -2.77 5.40 -3.10
CA ARG A 23 -3.61 6.46 -2.52
C ARG A 23 -5.11 6.18 -2.66
N GLY A 24 -5.53 5.49 -3.73
CA GLY A 24 -6.91 5.00 -3.87
C GLY A 24 -7.20 3.77 -3.02
N MET A 25 -6.19 2.95 -2.77
CA MET A 25 -6.34 1.67 -2.10
C MET A 25 -6.33 1.79 -0.57
N ILE A 26 -5.61 2.77 0.00
CA ILE A 26 -5.66 3.11 1.43
C ILE A 26 -7.10 3.37 1.93
N PRO A 27 -7.90 4.28 1.31
CA PRO A 27 -9.29 4.48 1.74
C PRO A 27 -10.18 3.27 1.45
N HIS A 28 -9.95 2.53 0.35
CA HIS A 28 -10.66 1.27 0.08
C HIS A 28 -10.45 0.25 1.23
N HIS A 29 -9.22 0.11 1.70
CA HIS A 29 -8.88 -0.78 2.83
C HIS A 29 -9.47 -0.26 4.14
N SER A 30 -9.41 1.05 4.36
CA SER A 30 -9.98 1.69 5.55
C SER A 30 -11.49 1.45 5.69
N ILE A 31 -12.23 1.37 4.57
CA ILE A 31 -13.65 1.00 4.58
C ILE A 31 -13.85 -0.43 5.11
N ALA A 32 -13.01 -1.38 4.71
CA ALA A 32 -13.09 -2.76 5.17
C ALA A 32 -12.75 -2.88 6.67
N VAL A 33 -11.74 -2.14 7.15
CA VAL A 33 -11.42 -2.04 8.59
C VAL A 33 -12.62 -1.49 9.36
N LEU A 34 -13.16 -0.34 8.94
CA LEU A 34 -14.29 0.32 9.60
C LEU A 34 -15.52 -0.60 9.62
N THR A 35 -15.82 -1.27 8.51
CA THR A 35 -16.96 -2.18 8.40
C THR A 35 -16.80 -3.37 9.34
N SER A 36 -15.63 -4.02 9.35
CA SER A 36 -15.34 -5.16 10.22
C SER A 36 -15.37 -4.80 11.71
N ALA A 37 -14.90 -3.61 12.07
CA ALA A 37 -14.83 -3.10 13.44
C ALA A 37 -16.23 -2.76 14.00
N ASN A 38 -17.13 -2.23 13.17
CA ASN A 38 -18.47 -1.81 13.59
C ASN A 38 -19.55 -2.88 13.38
N ALA A 39 -19.22 -4.03 12.78
CA ALA A 39 -20.20 -5.08 12.51
C ALA A 39 -20.62 -5.83 13.79
N GLU A 40 -21.93 -5.91 14.04
CA GLU A 40 -22.53 -6.68 15.14
C GLU A 40 -22.50 -8.20 14.88
N ILE A 41 -21.30 -8.78 14.86
CA ILE A 41 -21.08 -10.20 14.57
C ILE A 41 -21.17 -11.03 15.86
N ARG A 42 -22.09 -12.00 15.88
CA ARG A 42 -22.28 -12.93 17.02
C ARG A 42 -21.64 -14.31 16.82
N ASP A 43 -21.51 -14.78 15.58
CA ASP A 43 -20.83 -16.05 15.30
C ASP A 43 -19.32 -15.88 15.49
N ALA A 44 -18.73 -16.69 16.38
CA ALA A 44 -17.32 -16.61 16.74
C ALA A 44 -16.37 -16.84 15.55
N ARG A 45 -16.77 -17.65 14.56
CA ARG A 45 -15.96 -17.90 13.35
C ARG A 45 -15.94 -16.67 12.46
N VAL A 46 -17.08 -16.01 12.32
CA VAL A 46 -17.20 -14.78 11.54
C VAL A 46 -16.48 -13.63 12.23
N ARG A 47 -16.48 -13.58 13.57
CA ARG A 47 -15.69 -12.59 14.32
C ARG A 47 -14.19 -12.79 14.10
N LYS A 48 -13.70 -14.03 14.18
CA LYS A 48 -12.30 -14.36 13.84
C LYS A 48 -11.93 -13.94 12.42
N LEU A 49 -12.84 -14.11 11.45
CA LEU A 49 -12.62 -13.64 10.08
C LEU A 49 -12.51 -12.11 10.03
N ALA A 50 -13.42 -11.38 10.68
CA ALA A 50 -13.42 -9.92 10.70
C ALA A 50 -12.15 -9.35 11.37
N ASP A 51 -11.68 -9.98 12.46
CA ASP A 51 -10.43 -9.58 13.12
C ASP A 51 -9.21 -9.84 12.21
N GLY A 52 -9.22 -10.96 11.47
CA GLY A 52 -8.20 -11.26 10.47
C GLY A 52 -8.19 -10.25 9.31
N ILE A 53 -9.37 -9.80 8.85
CA ILE A 53 -9.50 -8.74 7.86
C ILE A 53 -8.93 -7.43 8.42
N ILE A 54 -9.28 -7.03 9.63
CA ILE A 54 -8.74 -5.80 10.23
C ILE A 54 -7.21 -5.85 10.26
N ALA A 55 -6.64 -6.95 10.75
CA ALA A 55 -5.19 -7.13 10.84
C ALA A 55 -4.50 -7.04 9.47
N SER A 56 -5.02 -7.72 8.44
CA SER A 56 -4.43 -7.66 7.09
C SER A 56 -4.51 -6.26 6.50
N GLN A 57 -5.68 -5.64 6.56
CA GLN A 57 -5.88 -4.34 5.93
C GLN A 57 -5.07 -3.25 6.64
N CYS A 58 -4.87 -3.31 7.97
CA CYS A 58 -4.01 -2.36 8.70
C CYS A 58 -2.54 -2.47 8.29
N ARG A 59 -2.02 -3.71 8.16
CA ARG A 59 -0.64 -3.93 7.66
C ARG A 59 -0.48 -3.38 6.25
N GLU A 60 -1.41 -3.70 5.36
CA GLU A 60 -1.36 -3.25 3.95
C GLU A 60 -1.46 -1.72 3.83
N ILE A 61 -2.26 -1.06 4.67
CA ILE A 61 -2.28 0.41 4.75
C ILE A 61 -0.90 0.97 5.12
N SER A 62 -0.25 0.38 6.12
CA SER A 62 1.08 0.80 6.56
C SER A 62 2.14 0.57 5.48
N GLU A 63 2.08 -0.57 4.81
CA GLU A 63 2.94 -0.89 3.67
C GLU A 63 2.75 0.08 2.51
N MET A 64 1.52 0.37 2.13
CA MET A 64 1.23 1.35 1.07
C MET A 64 1.73 2.74 1.43
N GLN A 65 1.57 3.18 2.68
CA GLN A 65 2.06 4.48 3.12
C GLN A 65 3.60 4.53 3.04
N TRP A 66 4.28 3.48 3.50
CA TRP A 66 5.73 3.38 3.41
C TRP A 66 6.22 3.34 1.96
N LEU A 67 5.56 2.59 1.07
CA LEU A 67 5.92 2.51 -0.35
C LEU A 67 5.74 3.85 -1.06
N ILE A 68 4.70 4.62 -0.71
CA ILE A 68 4.52 5.98 -1.24
C ILE A 68 5.72 6.85 -0.84
N ASP A 69 6.09 6.84 0.44
CA ASP A 69 7.17 7.67 0.98
C ASP A 69 8.54 7.27 0.40
N ASP A 70 8.80 5.97 0.28
CA ASP A 70 10.01 5.44 -0.35
C ASP A 70 10.09 5.81 -1.84
N ILE A 71 8.99 5.69 -2.60
CA ILE A 71 8.99 6.07 -4.02
C ILE A 71 9.21 7.58 -4.18
N ASP A 72 8.68 8.40 -3.26
CA ASP A 72 8.88 9.85 -3.28
C ASP A 72 10.32 10.24 -2.95
N ALA A 73 11.00 9.51 -2.06
CA ALA A 73 12.38 9.79 -1.67
C ALA A 73 13.42 9.18 -2.64
N ASN A 74 13.22 7.93 -3.06
CA ASN A 74 14.22 7.10 -3.71
C ASN A 74 13.88 6.75 -5.16
N GLY A 75 12.68 7.11 -5.63
CA GLY A 75 12.15 6.62 -6.89
C GLY A 75 11.78 5.14 -6.83
N ARG A 76 11.30 4.59 -7.95
CA ARG A 76 10.77 3.22 -7.99
C ARG A 76 11.85 2.15 -8.04
N ALA A 77 11.59 1.05 -7.35
CA ALA A 77 12.33 -0.20 -7.50
C ALA A 77 11.76 -0.97 -8.70
N THR A 78 12.40 -0.85 -9.87
CA THR A 78 11.91 -1.48 -11.12
C THR A 78 12.57 -2.83 -11.43
N THR A 79 13.60 -3.19 -10.67
CA THR A 79 14.28 -4.47 -10.80
C THR A 79 14.22 -5.25 -9.48
N PRO A 80 14.37 -6.59 -9.51
CA PRO A 80 14.48 -7.38 -8.29
C PRO A 80 15.65 -6.94 -7.40
N ALA A 81 16.74 -6.46 -7.99
CA ALA A 81 17.88 -5.93 -7.23
C ALA A 81 17.53 -4.64 -6.49
N ASP A 82 16.79 -3.72 -7.13
CA ASP A 82 16.33 -2.49 -6.48
C ASP A 82 15.38 -2.79 -5.32
N ALA A 83 14.46 -3.74 -5.50
CA ALA A 83 13.51 -4.16 -4.49
C ALA A 83 14.22 -4.83 -3.30
N ALA A 84 15.21 -5.69 -3.57
CA ALA A 84 16.01 -6.33 -2.52
C ALA A 84 16.89 -5.33 -1.75
N ALA A 85 17.34 -4.26 -2.39
CA ALA A 85 18.14 -3.22 -1.75
C ALA A 85 17.33 -2.34 -0.79
N ARG A 86 16.00 -2.35 -0.90
CA ARG A 86 15.09 -1.50 -0.12
C ARG A 86 13.87 -2.33 0.33
N PRO A 87 14.08 -3.29 1.25
CA PRO A 87 13.03 -4.20 1.67
C PRO A 87 11.90 -3.43 2.36
N VAL A 88 10.67 -3.83 2.07
CA VAL A 88 9.49 -3.41 2.84
C VAL A 88 9.67 -3.90 4.28
N PRO A 89 9.57 -3.03 5.30
CA PRO A 89 9.69 -3.45 6.68
C PRO A 89 8.45 -4.23 7.12
N GLU A 90 8.58 -4.98 8.21
CA GLU A 90 7.42 -5.60 8.85
C GLU A 90 6.57 -4.52 9.53
N PHE A 91 5.26 -4.59 9.36
CA PHE A 91 4.29 -3.66 9.97
C PHE A 91 3.42 -4.36 11.01
N ASP A 92 2.96 -3.60 12.00
CA ASP A 92 2.01 -4.09 13.00
C ASP A 92 0.62 -4.30 12.38
N ASP A 93 -0.12 -5.21 12.98
CA ASP A 93 -1.49 -5.61 12.67
C ASP A 93 -2.50 -4.53 13.10
N ARG A 94 -2.02 -3.40 13.62
CA ARG A 94 -2.83 -2.36 14.24
C ARG A 94 -2.73 -1.07 13.46
N CYS A 95 -3.92 -0.61 13.09
CA CYS A 95 -4.25 0.77 12.85
C CYS A 95 -5.21 1.22 13.97
#